data_AF-A0A239A445-F1
#
_entry.id   AF-A0A239A445-F1
#
_cell.length_a   1.000
_cell.length_b   1.000
_cell.length_c   1.000
_cell.angle_alpha   90.00
_cell.angle_beta   90.00
_cell.angle_gamma   90.00
#
_symmetry.space_group_name_H-M   'P 1'
#
loop_
_entity.id
_entity.type
_entity.pdbx_description
1 polymer ?
#
loop_
_entity_poly.entity_id
_entity_poly.type
_entity_poly.pdbx_seq_one_letter_code
_entity_poly.pdbx_strand_id
1 'polypeptide(L)'
;MAYRRSVRWKLLLRPSWLALTILVFAFAAACFTVLGPWQFDRHDERTTRNEAVRESLDAEPRPLTAVLPDGQAPDERSEWSRVTITGEYLADEEVLARLRTVQGEPAFEVLTPMRTTEGRVLVNRGYVRPGQGSRVPNYEAPPDGEVTVTARVRVDEPPPGDRDAVADSTGDRPQVYSASSELVTEATGTELRPGYFQLDAEQPGVVNPLPLPRTEAGPFFGYALQWLAFGVMVLLGWLYFTVRELRPGGALRGSAGHASPGGPARRRKTVAEMLAEDEAGDGAGDGPIGDPIGDPGGDPGATPEPADPSQGRAMRSQDTRTIR
;
A
#
# COMPACT_ATOMS: atom_id res chain seq x y z
N MET A 1 -24.93 -63.12 17.12
CA MET A 1 -25.75 -62.03 16.56
C MET A 1 -24.87 -61.13 15.71
N ALA A 2 -25.00 -61.17 14.39
CA ALA A 2 -24.22 -60.31 13.49
C ALA A 2 -24.85 -58.90 13.45
N TYR A 3 -24.16 -57.91 14.00
CA TYR A 3 -24.56 -56.50 13.92
C TYR A 3 -24.35 -56.01 12.49
N ARG A 4 -25.38 -56.11 11.64
CA ARG A 4 -25.38 -55.51 10.30
C ARG A 4 -25.30 -53.98 10.48
N ARG A 5 -24.10 -53.41 10.31
CA ARG A 5 -23.88 -51.97 10.11
C ARG A 5 -24.65 -51.55 8.87
N SER A 6 -25.89 -51.11 9.01
CA SER A 6 -26.63 -50.46 7.94
C SER A 6 -26.04 -49.07 7.73
N VAL A 7 -25.15 -48.97 6.74
CA VAL A 7 -24.63 -47.69 6.26
C VAL A 7 -25.81 -46.85 5.79
N ARG A 8 -26.03 -45.68 6.40
CA ARG A 8 -27.23 -44.85 6.18
C ARG A 8 -27.07 -43.98 4.93
N TRP A 9 -26.95 -44.60 3.76
CA TRP A 9 -26.83 -43.93 2.46
C TRP A 9 -27.96 -42.92 2.18
N LYS A 10 -29.16 -43.15 2.72
CA LYS A 10 -30.33 -42.26 2.58
C LYS A 10 -30.12 -40.86 3.17
N LEU A 11 -29.16 -40.66 4.08
CA LEU A 11 -28.84 -39.34 4.62
C LEU A 11 -28.03 -38.48 3.64
N LEU A 12 -27.16 -39.11 2.82
CA LEU A 12 -26.37 -38.43 1.80
C LEU A 12 -27.23 -37.94 0.61
N LEU A 13 -28.42 -38.51 0.45
CA LEU A 13 -29.39 -38.14 -0.58
C LEU A 13 -30.37 -37.04 -0.13
N ARG A 14 -30.21 -36.47 1.07
CA ARG A 14 -31.03 -35.34 1.50
C ARG A 14 -30.63 -34.08 0.73
N PRO A 15 -31.60 -33.25 0.28
CA PRO A 15 -31.31 -32.05 -0.52
C PRO A 15 -30.38 -31.07 0.20
N SER A 16 -30.45 -30.97 1.52
CA SER A 16 -29.53 -30.16 2.33
C SER A 16 -28.09 -30.68 2.33
N TRP A 17 -27.89 -32.00 2.27
CA TRP A 17 -26.56 -32.61 2.26
C TRP A 17 -25.94 -32.56 0.86
N LEU A 18 -26.76 -32.72 -0.18
CA LEU A 18 -26.36 -32.50 -1.58
C LEU A 18 -25.98 -31.03 -1.81
N ALA A 19 -26.78 -30.07 -1.32
CA ALA A 19 -26.46 -28.65 -1.41
C ALA A 19 -25.14 -28.30 -0.68
N LEU A 20 -24.94 -28.84 0.53
CA LEU A 20 -23.68 -28.67 1.26
C LEU A 20 -22.49 -29.25 0.48
N THR A 21 -22.64 -30.44 -0.09
CA THR A 21 -21.60 -31.09 -0.89
C THR A 21 -21.26 -30.26 -2.12
N ILE A 22 -22.26 -29.80 -2.86
CA ILE A 22 -22.05 -28.92 -4.03
C ILE A 22 -21.31 -27.65 -3.61
N LEU A 23 -21.70 -27.02 -2.50
CA LEU A 23 -21.05 -25.80 -2.00
C LEU A 23 -19.57 -26.03 -1.63
N VAL A 24 -19.27 -27.12 -0.92
CA VAL A 24 -17.90 -27.51 -0.53
C VAL A 24 -17.02 -27.71 -1.78
N PHE A 25 -17.51 -28.48 -2.75
CA PHE A 25 -16.74 -28.75 -3.97
C PHE A 25 -16.61 -27.50 -4.86
N ALA A 26 -17.64 -26.67 -4.96
CA ALA A 26 -17.57 -25.40 -5.68
C ALA A 26 -16.58 -24.42 -5.04
N PHE A 27 -16.59 -24.30 -3.70
CA PHE A 27 -15.64 -23.47 -2.97
C PHE A 27 -14.20 -23.99 -3.12
N ALA A 28 -13.99 -25.30 -2.98
CA ALA A 28 -12.68 -25.90 -3.20
C ALA A 28 -12.19 -25.70 -4.63
N ALA A 29 -13.05 -25.89 -5.64
CA ALA A 29 -12.73 -25.61 -7.03
C ALA A 29 -12.32 -24.15 -7.22
N ALA A 30 -13.10 -23.19 -6.70
CA ALA A 30 -12.76 -21.77 -6.76
C ALA A 30 -11.41 -21.45 -6.10
N CYS A 31 -11.08 -22.10 -4.97
CA CYS A 31 -9.77 -21.95 -4.33
C CYS A 31 -8.62 -22.43 -5.22
N PHE A 32 -8.78 -23.58 -5.90
CA PHE A 32 -7.72 -24.19 -6.71
C PHE A 32 -7.59 -23.61 -8.12
N THR A 33 -8.70 -23.16 -8.75
CA THR A 33 -8.71 -22.75 -10.15
C THR A 33 -8.79 -21.25 -10.37
N VAL A 34 -9.24 -20.48 -9.37
CA VAL A 34 -9.41 -19.02 -9.51
C VAL A 34 -8.56 -18.30 -8.47
N LEU A 35 -8.79 -18.53 -7.19
CA LEU A 35 -8.23 -17.69 -6.13
C LEU A 35 -6.74 -17.93 -5.88
N GLY A 36 -6.30 -19.19 -5.85
CA GLY A 36 -4.89 -19.56 -5.76
C GLY A 36 -4.11 -19.08 -6.98
N PRO A 37 -4.50 -19.48 -8.21
CA PRO A 37 -3.84 -19.04 -9.44
C PRO A 37 -3.80 -17.53 -9.61
N TRP A 38 -4.90 -16.81 -9.35
CA TRP A 38 -4.90 -15.34 -9.43
C TRP A 38 -3.89 -14.67 -8.49
N GLN A 39 -3.64 -15.25 -7.31
CA GLN A 39 -2.60 -14.75 -6.40
C GLN A 39 -1.19 -15.13 -6.86
N PHE A 40 -1.01 -16.28 -7.52
CA PHE A 40 0.26 -16.66 -8.16
C PHE A 40 0.57 -15.78 -9.37
N ASP A 41 -0.39 -15.50 -10.24
CA ASP A 41 -0.19 -14.61 -11.39
C ASP A 41 0.27 -13.22 -10.94
N ARG A 42 -0.31 -12.71 -9.85
CA ARG A 42 0.11 -11.43 -9.23
C ARG A 42 1.49 -11.49 -8.57
N HIS A 43 1.92 -12.66 -8.15
CA HIS A 43 3.28 -12.88 -7.67
C HIS A 43 4.28 -12.93 -8.84
N ASP A 44 3.92 -13.59 -9.94
CA ASP A 44 4.77 -13.80 -11.13
C ASP A 44 5.02 -12.50 -11.92
N GLU A 45 3.98 -11.66 -12.07
CA GLU A 45 4.12 -10.29 -12.61
C GLU A 45 5.11 -9.44 -11.78
N ARG A 46 5.18 -9.69 -10.46
CA ARG A 46 6.08 -8.97 -9.55
C ARG A 46 7.48 -9.57 -9.53
N THR A 47 7.65 -10.89 -9.62
CA THR A 47 8.97 -11.55 -9.65
C THR A 47 9.73 -11.29 -10.94
N THR A 48 9.06 -11.25 -12.10
CA THR A 48 9.72 -10.94 -13.39
C THR A 48 10.33 -9.53 -13.38
N ARG A 49 9.57 -8.54 -12.89
CA ARG A 49 10.07 -7.15 -12.71
C ARG A 49 11.21 -7.07 -11.70
N ASN A 50 11.16 -7.92 -10.68
CA ASN A 50 12.12 -7.97 -9.58
C ASN A 50 13.45 -8.63 -9.99
N GLU A 51 13.40 -9.65 -10.84
CA GLU A 51 14.58 -10.29 -11.44
C GLU A 51 15.27 -9.35 -12.41
N ALA A 52 14.53 -8.62 -13.26
CA ALA A 52 15.10 -7.59 -14.14
C ALA A 52 15.84 -6.48 -13.35
N VAL A 53 15.28 -6.04 -12.22
CA VAL A 53 15.93 -5.07 -11.32
C VAL A 53 17.17 -5.67 -10.65
N ARG A 54 17.14 -6.95 -10.25
CA ARG A 54 18.30 -7.64 -9.64
C ARG A 54 19.42 -7.94 -10.61
N GLU A 55 19.10 -8.34 -11.84
CA GLU A 55 20.11 -8.58 -12.88
C GLU A 55 20.74 -7.25 -13.32
N SER A 56 19.94 -6.17 -13.38
CA SER A 56 20.44 -4.81 -13.59
C SER A 56 21.38 -4.33 -12.49
N LEU A 57 21.13 -4.70 -11.22
CA LEU A 57 21.90 -4.23 -10.08
C LEU A 57 23.40 -4.53 -10.21
N ASP A 58 23.75 -5.72 -10.70
CA ASP A 58 25.14 -6.19 -10.81
C ASP A 58 25.70 -6.13 -12.25
N ALA A 59 24.87 -5.76 -13.24
CA ALA A 59 25.31 -5.68 -14.63
C ALA A 59 26.28 -4.50 -14.85
N GLU A 60 27.33 -4.76 -15.64
CA GLU A 60 28.25 -3.73 -16.11
C GLU A 60 27.51 -2.77 -17.05
N PRO A 61 27.62 -1.44 -16.84
CA PRO A 61 26.99 -0.46 -17.73
C PRO A 61 27.48 -0.62 -19.18
N ARG A 62 26.55 -0.59 -20.12
CA ARG A 62 26.85 -0.62 -21.56
C ARG A 62 26.59 0.75 -22.20
N PRO A 63 27.23 1.11 -23.33
CA PRO A 63 26.88 2.33 -24.06
C PRO A 63 25.38 2.39 -24.37
N LEU A 64 24.77 3.58 -24.29
CA LEU A 64 23.34 3.77 -24.54
C LEU A 64 22.89 3.15 -25.87
N THR A 65 23.57 3.47 -26.97
CA THR A 65 23.31 2.91 -28.32
C THR A 65 23.37 1.38 -28.40
N ALA A 66 24.12 0.71 -27.52
CA ALA A 66 24.19 -0.76 -27.50
C ALA A 66 22.95 -1.40 -26.86
N VAL A 67 22.25 -0.68 -25.99
CA VAL A 67 21.02 -1.14 -25.32
C VAL A 67 19.77 -0.62 -26.03
N LEU A 68 19.81 0.64 -26.45
CA LEU A 68 18.72 1.36 -27.10
C LEU A 68 19.25 2.08 -28.35
N PRO A 69 19.24 1.43 -29.52
CA PRO A 69 19.62 2.04 -30.78
C PRO A 69 18.70 3.23 -31.12
N ASP A 70 19.21 4.24 -31.82
CA ASP A 70 18.53 5.52 -32.09
C ASP A 70 17.04 5.40 -32.45
N GLY A 71 16.23 6.26 -31.82
CA GLY A 71 14.78 6.36 -32.07
C GLY A 71 13.94 5.24 -31.46
N GLN A 72 14.53 4.18 -30.88
CA GLN A 72 13.76 3.17 -30.17
C GLN A 72 13.35 3.65 -28.77
N ALA A 73 12.07 3.50 -28.49
CA ALA A 73 11.52 3.68 -27.15
C ALA A 73 11.89 2.49 -26.25
N PRO A 74 12.17 2.71 -24.96
CA PRO A 74 12.31 1.63 -24.01
C PRO A 74 11.06 0.75 -23.95
N ASP A 75 11.28 -0.54 -23.73
CA ASP A 75 10.28 -1.59 -23.53
C ASP A 75 10.59 -2.37 -22.25
N GLU A 76 9.77 -3.36 -21.90
CA GLU A 76 9.95 -4.18 -20.69
C GLU A 76 11.32 -4.90 -20.62
N ARG A 77 11.97 -5.14 -21.76
CA ARG A 77 13.26 -5.85 -21.84
C ARG A 77 14.45 -4.92 -21.65
N SER A 78 14.30 -3.67 -22.06
CA SER A 78 15.33 -2.64 -21.92
C SER A 78 15.17 -1.84 -20.63
N GLU A 79 13.96 -1.77 -20.06
CA GLU A 79 13.71 -1.16 -18.75
C GLU A 79 14.65 -1.77 -17.69
N TRP A 80 15.19 -0.91 -16.83
CA TRP A 80 16.19 -1.20 -15.81
C TRP A 80 17.61 -1.46 -16.33
N SER A 81 17.87 -1.64 -17.61
CA SER A 81 19.24 -1.82 -18.12
C SER A 81 20.14 -0.64 -17.71
N ARG A 82 21.36 -0.94 -17.23
CA ARG A 82 22.37 0.07 -16.90
C ARG A 82 23.10 0.52 -18.16
N VAL A 83 23.08 1.82 -18.40
CA VAL A 83 23.71 2.46 -19.55
C VAL A 83 24.68 3.56 -19.13
N THR A 84 25.70 3.77 -19.95
CA THR A 84 26.60 4.91 -19.86
C THR A 84 26.20 5.95 -20.90
N ILE A 85 26.05 7.20 -20.47
CA ILE A 85 25.64 8.33 -21.28
C ILE A 85 26.68 9.44 -21.11
N THR A 86 27.16 10.00 -22.23
CA THR A 86 28.08 11.14 -22.23
C THR A 86 27.40 12.33 -22.88
N GLY A 87 27.44 13.49 -22.21
CA GLY A 87 26.81 14.70 -22.71
C GLY A 87 26.88 15.86 -21.72
N GLU A 88 26.17 16.93 -22.06
CA GLU A 88 26.10 18.15 -21.27
C GLU A 88 24.65 18.38 -20.81
N TYR A 89 24.47 18.70 -19.52
CA TYR A 89 23.15 19.02 -18.97
C TYR A 89 22.64 20.37 -19.49
N LEU A 90 21.35 20.42 -19.83
CA LEU A 90 20.65 21.64 -20.21
C LEU A 90 19.90 22.17 -18.98
N ALA A 91 20.64 22.81 -18.06
CA ALA A 91 20.12 23.23 -16.76
C ALA A 91 18.93 24.20 -16.85
N ASP A 92 18.87 25.03 -17.90
CA ASP A 92 17.79 25.98 -18.16
C ASP A 92 16.48 25.30 -18.60
N GLU A 93 16.56 24.03 -19.03
CA GLU A 93 15.43 23.22 -19.48
C GLU A 93 14.99 22.20 -18.41
N GLU A 94 15.44 22.37 -17.16
CA GLU A 94 15.11 21.49 -16.04
C GLU A 94 13.64 21.62 -15.61
N VAL A 95 12.99 20.47 -15.44
CA VAL A 95 11.59 20.33 -15.06
C VAL A 95 11.49 19.50 -13.79
N LEU A 96 10.48 19.78 -12.96
CA LEU A 96 10.22 19.01 -11.74
C LEU A 96 8.97 18.15 -11.88
N ALA A 97 9.10 16.85 -11.68
CA ALA A 97 7.92 16.01 -11.50
C ALA A 97 7.38 16.22 -10.08
N ARG A 98 6.12 16.65 -9.95
CA ARG A 98 5.47 16.93 -8.67
C ARG A 98 4.61 15.77 -8.18
N LEU A 99 4.13 15.90 -6.94
CA LEU A 99 3.28 14.89 -6.28
C LEU A 99 3.93 13.50 -6.25
N ARG A 100 5.26 13.46 -6.17
CA ARG A 100 6.02 12.22 -6.09
C ARG A 100 6.06 11.75 -4.64
N THR A 101 6.26 10.44 -4.47
CA THR A 101 6.43 9.84 -3.16
C THR A 101 7.68 8.98 -3.18
N VAL A 102 8.65 9.32 -2.35
CA VAL A 102 9.89 8.55 -2.20
C VAL A 102 9.97 8.04 -0.76
N GLN A 103 10.02 6.72 -0.59
CA GLN A 103 9.99 6.04 0.72
C GLN A 103 8.84 6.48 1.65
N GLY A 104 7.64 6.71 1.08
CA GLY A 104 6.44 7.06 1.86
C GLY A 104 6.32 8.54 2.22
N GLU A 105 7.28 9.37 1.83
CA GLU A 105 7.26 10.81 2.05
C GLU A 105 7.10 11.58 0.73
N PRO A 106 6.42 12.74 0.74
CA PRO A 106 6.31 13.61 -0.42
C PRO A 106 7.68 14.00 -1.00
N ALA A 107 7.74 14.15 -2.32
CA ALA A 107 8.94 14.54 -3.06
C ALA A 107 8.59 15.25 -4.37
N PHE A 108 9.59 15.92 -4.93
CA PHE A 108 9.69 16.22 -6.35
C PHE A 108 10.81 15.38 -6.96
N GLU A 109 10.67 14.95 -8.20
CA GLU A 109 11.79 14.37 -8.96
C GLU A 109 12.37 15.42 -9.91
N VAL A 110 13.68 15.43 -10.03
CA VAL A 110 14.43 16.42 -10.83
C VAL A 110 14.73 15.81 -12.19
N LEU A 111 14.11 16.37 -13.24
CA LEU A 111 14.23 15.90 -14.61
C LEU A 111 14.96 16.95 -15.45
N THR A 112 16.14 16.59 -15.96
CA THR A 112 17.00 17.53 -16.69
C THR A 112 17.35 16.92 -18.04
N PRO A 113 17.01 17.61 -19.15
CA PRO A 113 17.51 17.23 -20.46
C PRO A 113 19.05 17.23 -20.49
N MET A 114 19.63 16.24 -21.15
CA MET A 114 21.07 16.16 -21.43
C MET A 114 21.26 16.07 -22.95
N ARG A 115 22.10 16.95 -23.49
CA ARG A 115 22.51 16.93 -24.88
C ARG A 115 23.67 15.95 -25.05
N THR A 116 23.47 14.93 -25.89
CA THR A 116 24.48 13.91 -26.20
C THR A 116 24.75 13.88 -27.71
N THR A 117 25.74 13.09 -28.14
CA THR A 117 26.00 12.84 -29.56
C THR A 117 24.89 12.01 -30.24
N GLU A 118 24.09 11.29 -29.46
CA GLU A 118 23.02 10.39 -29.91
C GLU A 118 21.64 11.09 -29.88
N GLY A 119 21.60 12.40 -29.63
CA GLY A 119 20.39 13.19 -29.43
C GLY A 119 20.25 13.70 -27.99
N ARG A 120 19.07 14.22 -27.66
CA ARG A 120 18.78 14.69 -26.30
C ARG A 120 18.05 13.61 -25.54
N VAL A 121 18.45 13.40 -24.29
CA VAL A 121 17.88 12.39 -23.40
C VAL A 121 17.38 13.05 -22.13
N LEU A 122 16.31 12.50 -21.53
CA LEU A 122 15.80 13.00 -20.27
C LEU A 122 16.49 12.28 -19.10
N VAL A 123 17.26 13.01 -18.29
CA VAL A 123 17.95 12.44 -17.13
C VAL A 123 17.17 12.74 -15.85
N ASN A 124 16.78 11.70 -15.12
CA ASN A 124 16.24 11.84 -13.77
C ASN A 124 17.40 11.83 -12.78
N ARG A 125 17.70 13.02 -12.25
CA ARG A 125 18.81 13.28 -11.32
C ARG A 125 18.49 12.89 -9.87
N GLY A 126 17.29 12.36 -9.63
CA GLY A 126 16.84 11.95 -8.32
C GLY A 126 15.70 12.81 -7.78
N TYR A 127 15.63 12.95 -6.46
CA TYR A 127 14.51 13.63 -5.80
C TYR A 127 14.93 14.72 -4.81
N VAL A 128 13.98 15.60 -4.50
CA VAL A 128 14.08 16.60 -3.43
C VAL A 128 12.81 16.59 -2.59
N ARG A 129 12.96 16.82 -1.28
CA ARG A 129 11.83 16.91 -0.36
C ARG A 129 11.21 18.31 -0.45
N PRO A 130 9.87 18.46 -0.46
CA PRO A 130 9.25 19.77 -0.38
C PRO A 130 9.64 20.47 0.93
N GLY A 131 9.90 21.77 0.85
CA GLY A 131 10.02 22.66 2.00
C GLY A 131 8.66 23.06 2.56
N GLN A 132 8.64 24.06 3.46
CA GLN A 132 7.41 24.58 4.02
C GLN A 132 6.45 25.06 2.91
N GLY A 133 5.15 24.74 3.07
CA GLY A 133 4.12 25.11 2.11
C GLY A 133 4.26 24.42 0.74
N SER A 134 4.90 23.25 0.67
CA SER A 134 5.12 22.50 -0.57
C SER A 134 6.01 23.21 -1.61
N ARG A 135 6.82 24.18 -1.18
CA ARG A 135 7.79 24.85 -2.05
C ARG A 135 8.96 23.93 -2.37
N VAL A 136 9.51 24.07 -3.57
CA VAL A 136 10.74 23.39 -3.96
C VAL A 136 11.91 24.06 -3.21
N PRO A 137 12.70 23.32 -2.41
CA PRO A 137 13.89 23.89 -1.76
C PRO A 137 15.01 24.10 -2.77
N ASN A 138 16.06 24.83 -2.37
CA ASN A 138 17.28 24.88 -3.17
C ASN A 138 18.01 23.52 -3.13
N TYR A 139 18.61 23.13 -4.25
CA TYR A 139 19.41 21.91 -4.39
C TYR A 139 20.54 22.13 -5.39
N GLU A 140 21.47 21.19 -5.46
CA GLU A 140 22.68 21.32 -6.28
C GLU A 140 22.33 21.33 -7.78
N ALA A 141 22.86 22.35 -8.48
CA ALA A 141 22.76 22.45 -9.93
C ALA A 141 23.50 21.28 -10.61
N PRO A 142 23.14 20.89 -11.84
CA PRO A 142 23.96 19.93 -12.56
C PRO A 142 25.35 20.53 -12.83
N PRO A 143 26.40 19.71 -12.95
CA PRO A 143 27.73 20.20 -13.30
C PRO A 143 27.73 20.83 -14.70
N ASP A 144 28.54 21.86 -14.87
CA ASP A 144 28.77 22.49 -16.17
C ASP A 144 29.67 21.61 -17.06
N GLY A 145 29.46 21.68 -18.37
CA GLY A 145 30.27 21.00 -19.38
C GLY A 145 29.92 19.52 -19.58
N GLU A 146 30.78 18.83 -20.33
CA GLU A 146 30.58 17.43 -20.70
C GLU A 146 30.91 16.50 -19.52
N VAL A 147 29.98 15.60 -19.21
CA VAL A 147 30.12 14.57 -18.19
C VAL A 147 29.69 13.21 -18.73
N THR A 148 30.26 12.15 -18.16
CA THR A 148 29.82 10.78 -18.37
C THR A 148 29.11 10.29 -17.12
N VAL A 149 27.89 9.79 -17.29
CA VAL A 149 27.04 9.30 -16.20
C VAL A 149 26.56 7.88 -16.47
N THR A 150 26.38 7.12 -15.40
CA THR A 150 25.69 5.84 -15.41
C THR A 150 24.24 6.01 -14.97
N ALA A 151 23.32 5.46 -15.75
CA ALA A 151 21.89 5.55 -15.47
C ALA A 151 21.17 4.24 -15.79
N ARG A 152 19.97 4.08 -15.23
CA ARG A 152 19.04 3.01 -15.59
C ARG A 152 18.01 3.52 -16.57
N VAL A 153 17.80 2.77 -17.64
CA VAL A 153 16.73 2.99 -18.62
C VAL A 153 15.38 2.84 -17.94
N ARG A 154 14.46 3.78 -18.17
CA ARG A 154 13.07 3.72 -17.72
C ARG A 154 12.12 4.06 -18.86
N VAL A 155 10.97 3.39 -18.89
CA VAL A 155 9.86 3.71 -19.81
C VAL A 155 9.16 4.99 -19.34
N ASP A 156 8.61 5.76 -20.28
CA ASP A 156 7.85 6.95 -19.94
C ASP A 156 6.63 6.61 -19.08
N GLU A 157 6.43 7.39 -18.02
CA GLU A 157 5.25 7.25 -17.19
C GLU A 157 4.01 7.78 -17.92
N PRO A 158 2.84 7.14 -17.74
CA PRO A 158 1.63 7.57 -18.41
C PRO A 158 1.25 9.00 -18.00
N PRO A 159 0.65 9.78 -18.93
CA PRO A 159 0.22 11.13 -18.63
C PRO A 159 -0.87 11.14 -17.56
N PRO A 160 -1.05 12.26 -16.84
CA PRO A 160 -2.02 12.40 -15.76
C PRO A 160 -3.47 12.51 -16.27
N GLY A 161 -3.96 11.54 -17.05
CA GLY A 161 -5.35 11.49 -17.52
C GLY A 161 -5.86 12.84 -18.06
N ASP A 162 -6.91 13.38 -17.43
CA ASP A 162 -7.57 14.64 -17.83
C ASP A 162 -6.89 15.93 -17.28
N ARG A 163 -5.70 15.84 -16.68
CA ARG A 163 -4.97 17.03 -16.20
C ARG A 163 -4.06 17.56 -17.29
N ASP A 164 -3.87 18.87 -17.29
CA ASP A 164 -2.83 19.50 -18.11
C ASP A 164 -1.46 18.86 -17.84
N ALA A 165 -0.71 18.63 -18.92
CA ALA A 165 0.63 18.04 -18.89
C ALA A 165 1.58 18.80 -17.95
N VAL A 166 1.42 20.13 -17.92
CA VAL A 166 2.18 21.07 -17.12
C VAL A 166 1.30 21.60 -15.99
N ALA A 167 1.75 21.44 -14.76
CA ALA A 167 1.12 22.06 -13.60
C ALA A 167 1.58 23.53 -13.48
N ASP A 168 0.68 24.43 -13.07
CA ASP A 168 0.99 25.83 -12.77
C ASP A 168 2.30 25.95 -11.99
N SER A 169 3.31 26.58 -12.63
CA SER A 169 4.66 26.75 -12.12
C SER A 169 4.64 27.56 -10.83
N THR A 170 4.58 26.87 -9.69
CA THR A 170 4.73 27.52 -8.38
C THR A 170 6.23 27.64 -8.09
N GLY A 171 6.96 28.38 -8.93
CA GLY A 171 8.41 28.54 -8.86
C GLY A 171 9.07 28.87 -10.21
N ASP A 172 10.40 28.90 -10.24
CA ASP A 172 11.22 29.29 -11.41
C ASP A 172 11.33 28.20 -12.49
N ARG A 173 10.80 26.99 -12.24
CA ARG A 173 10.89 25.83 -13.15
C ARG A 173 9.51 25.27 -13.48
N PRO A 174 9.27 24.79 -14.72
CA PRO A 174 8.06 24.06 -15.07
C PRO A 174 7.88 22.82 -14.20
N GLN A 175 6.63 22.45 -13.93
CA GLN A 175 6.31 21.23 -13.18
C GLN A 175 5.42 20.30 -14.01
N VAL A 176 5.71 19.01 -13.99
CA VAL A 176 4.92 17.96 -14.66
C VAL A 176 4.43 16.94 -13.64
N TYR A 177 3.41 16.15 -13.98
CA TYR A 177 2.87 15.14 -13.06
C TYR A 177 3.51 13.76 -13.18
N SER A 178 4.14 13.47 -14.31
CA SER A 178 4.74 12.17 -14.61
C SER A 178 6.14 12.36 -15.18
N ALA A 179 7.05 11.43 -14.87
CA ALA A 179 8.37 11.39 -15.51
C ALA A 179 8.21 10.83 -16.93
N SER A 180 8.04 11.73 -17.90
CA SER A 180 7.84 11.39 -19.31
C SER A 180 8.57 12.36 -20.22
N SER A 181 9.35 11.81 -21.15
CA SER A 181 10.03 12.58 -22.20
C SER A 181 9.06 13.39 -23.06
N GLU A 182 7.86 12.86 -23.32
CA GLU A 182 6.80 13.54 -24.08
C GLU A 182 6.28 14.77 -23.33
N LEU A 183 5.98 14.61 -22.03
CA LEU A 183 5.49 15.72 -21.20
C LEU A 183 6.55 16.81 -21.02
N VAL A 184 7.82 16.41 -20.86
CA VAL A 184 8.93 17.37 -20.75
C VAL A 184 9.18 18.07 -22.09
N THR A 185 9.03 17.36 -23.21
CA THR A 185 9.09 17.97 -24.56
C THR A 185 7.99 19.02 -24.71
N GLU A 186 6.76 18.72 -24.29
CA GLU A 186 5.65 19.68 -24.31
C GLU A 186 5.91 20.89 -23.40
N ALA A 187 6.47 20.67 -22.21
CA ALA A 187 6.76 21.73 -21.23
C ALA A 187 7.90 22.67 -21.64
N THR A 188 8.91 22.15 -22.35
CA THR A 188 10.17 22.87 -22.63
C THR A 188 10.35 23.23 -24.10
N GLY A 189 9.66 22.54 -25.01
CA GLY A 189 9.91 22.61 -26.45
C GLY A 189 11.15 21.82 -26.91
N THR A 190 11.81 21.09 -26.00
CA THR A 190 13.02 20.32 -26.30
C THR A 190 12.66 18.94 -26.78
N GLU A 191 13.00 18.62 -28.03
CA GLU A 191 12.81 17.27 -28.58
C GLU A 191 13.71 16.27 -27.85
N LEU A 192 13.07 15.38 -27.09
CA LEU A 192 13.72 14.32 -26.33
C LEU A 192 13.49 12.95 -26.98
N ARG A 193 14.49 12.08 -26.83
CA ARG A 193 14.32 10.66 -27.08
C ARG A 193 13.26 10.07 -26.14
N PRO A 194 12.43 9.10 -26.59
CA PRO A 194 11.47 8.42 -25.71
C PRO A 194 12.13 7.75 -24.51
N GLY A 195 11.43 7.78 -23.37
CA GLY A 195 11.90 7.29 -22.08
C GLY A 195 12.76 8.28 -21.29
N TYR A 196 13.13 7.87 -20.08
CA TYR A 196 14.02 8.64 -19.22
C TYR A 196 15.09 7.77 -18.56
N PHE A 197 16.15 8.41 -18.08
CA PHE A 197 17.35 7.74 -17.58
C PHE A 197 17.59 8.14 -16.13
N GLN A 198 17.34 7.21 -15.21
CA GLN A 198 17.48 7.44 -13.77
C GLN A 198 18.94 7.27 -13.36
N LEU A 199 19.58 8.33 -12.85
CA LEU A 199 20.97 8.27 -12.40
C LEU A 199 21.17 7.24 -11.28
N ASP A 200 22.32 6.57 -11.34
CA ASP A 200 22.85 5.83 -10.21
C ASP A 200 23.27 6.78 -9.08
N ALA A 201 23.51 6.22 -7.90
CA ALA A 201 24.16 6.97 -6.83
C ALA A 201 25.57 7.41 -7.27
N GLU A 202 26.05 8.51 -6.66
CA GLU A 202 27.42 9.02 -6.83
C GLU A 202 27.78 9.46 -8.27
N GLN A 203 26.78 9.65 -9.13
CA GLN A 203 26.98 10.18 -10.47
C GLN A 203 27.06 11.71 -10.48
N PRO A 204 27.85 12.31 -11.39
CA PRO A 204 27.86 13.76 -11.60
C PRO A 204 26.44 14.32 -11.76
N GLY A 205 26.09 15.29 -10.92
CA GLY A 205 24.77 15.93 -10.95
C GLY A 205 23.65 15.16 -10.24
N VAL A 206 23.90 14.02 -9.59
CA VAL A 206 22.85 13.39 -8.76
C VAL A 206 22.48 14.30 -7.58
N VAL A 207 21.19 14.48 -7.31
CA VAL A 207 20.69 15.31 -6.20
C VAL A 207 20.44 14.45 -4.96
N ASN A 208 19.49 13.51 -5.05
CA ASN A 208 19.35 12.40 -4.12
C ASN A 208 18.91 11.18 -4.91
N PRO A 209 19.67 10.08 -4.93
CA PRO A 209 19.37 8.94 -5.79
C PRO A 209 18.01 8.34 -5.43
N LEU A 210 17.21 8.05 -6.46
CA LEU A 210 15.94 7.35 -6.27
C LEU A 210 16.22 5.92 -5.78
N PRO A 211 15.56 5.47 -4.70
CA PRO A 211 15.75 4.12 -4.21
C PRO A 211 15.22 3.13 -5.23
N LEU A 212 15.91 2.00 -5.34
CA LEU A 212 15.45 0.92 -6.20
C LEU A 212 14.19 0.28 -5.60
N PRO A 213 13.25 -0.20 -6.44
CA PRO A 213 12.05 -0.86 -5.95
C PRO A 213 12.44 -2.04 -5.06
N ARG A 214 11.84 -2.10 -3.85
CA ARG A 214 12.07 -3.24 -2.96
C ARG A 214 11.63 -4.52 -3.65
N THR A 215 12.58 -5.42 -3.81
CA THR A 215 12.45 -6.69 -4.49
C THR A 215 11.90 -7.78 -3.57
N GLU A 216 11.06 -7.39 -2.61
CA GLU A 216 10.42 -8.32 -1.68
C GLU A 216 9.18 -8.88 -2.35
N ALA A 217 9.15 -10.21 -2.49
CA ALA A 217 7.93 -10.93 -2.76
C ALA A 217 6.93 -10.56 -1.66
N GLY A 218 5.93 -9.75 -1.99
CA GLY A 218 4.87 -9.42 -1.04
C GLY A 218 4.19 -10.69 -0.48
N PRO A 219 3.30 -10.56 0.52
CA PRO A 219 2.69 -11.71 1.20
C PRO A 219 1.78 -12.57 0.31
N PHE A 220 1.66 -12.25 -0.98
CA PHE A 220 0.84 -12.92 -1.99
C PHE A 220 1.13 -14.41 -2.09
N PHE A 221 2.40 -14.84 -1.95
CA PHE A 221 2.74 -16.27 -1.90
C PHE A 221 2.12 -16.96 -0.67
N GLY A 222 2.19 -16.33 0.50
CA GLY A 222 1.56 -16.83 1.72
C GLY A 222 0.03 -16.88 1.61
N TYR A 223 -0.58 -15.86 1.01
CA TYR A 223 -2.02 -15.83 0.75
C TYR A 223 -2.46 -16.87 -0.30
N ALA A 224 -1.66 -17.13 -1.33
CA ALA A 224 -1.92 -18.20 -2.30
C ALA A 224 -1.91 -19.57 -1.60
N LEU A 225 -0.91 -19.84 -0.76
CA LEU A 225 -0.86 -21.03 0.08
C LEU A 225 -2.05 -21.11 1.05
N GLN A 226 -2.49 -19.97 1.59
CA GLN A 226 -3.67 -19.91 2.46
C GLN A 226 -4.95 -20.34 1.72
N TRP A 227 -5.15 -19.89 0.48
CA TRP A 227 -6.29 -20.32 -0.34
C TRP A 227 -6.25 -21.82 -0.64
N LEU A 228 -5.06 -22.36 -0.96
CA LEU A 228 -4.87 -23.80 -1.13
C LEU A 228 -5.18 -24.57 0.16
N ALA A 229 -4.70 -24.07 1.31
CA ALA A 229 -4.98 -24.67 2.62
C ALA A 229 -6.48 -24.68 2.95
N PHE A 230 -7.21 -23.60 2.66
CA PHE A 230 -8.67 -23.57 2.81
C PHE A 230 -9.38 -24.60 1.93
N GLY A 231 -8.97 -24.72 0.65
CA GLY A 231 -9.49 -25.74 -0.25
C GLY A 231 -9.31 -27.16 0.30
N VAL A 232 -8.10 -27.47 0.78
CA VAL A 232 -7.80 -28.78 1.39
C VAL A 232 -8.58 -29.01 2.69
N MET A 233 -8.61 -28.05 3.61
CA MET A 233 -9.30 -28.19 4.89
C MET A 233 -10.80 -28.41 4.72
N VAL A 234 -11.44 -27.71 3.79
CA VAL A 234 -12.87 -27.86 3.51
C VAL A 234 -13.18 -29.25 2.95
N LEU A 235 -12.35 -29.80 2.06
CA LEU A 235 -12.49 -31.16 1.55
C LEU A 235 -12.27 -32.22 2.64
N LEU A 236 -11.26 -32.05 3.49
CA LEU A 236 -11.00 -32.95 4.63
C LEU A 236 -12.14 -32.91 5.66
N GLY A 237 -12.67 -31.72 5.95
CA GLY A 237 -13.83 -31.53 6.81
C GLY A 237 -15.05 -32.25 6.26
N TRP A 238 -15.36 -32.06 4.97
CA TRP A 238 -16.45 -32.77 4.31
C TRP A 238 -16.27 -34.29 4.37
N LEU A 239 -15.07 -34.81 4.08
CA LEU A 239 -14.78 -36.25 4.18
C LEU A 239 -14.98 -36.77 5.61
N TYR A 240 -14.46 -36.06 6.60
CA TYR A 240 -14.59 -36.42 8.01
C TYR A 240 -16.06 -36.47 8.44
N PHE A 241 -16.85 -35.43 8.15
CA PHE A 241 -18.27 -35.40 8.49
C PHE A 241 -19.05 -36.48 7.73
N THR A 242 -18.69 -36.77 6.48
CA THR A 242 -19.27 -37.86 5.69
C THR A 242 -19.02 -39.21 6.37
N VAL A 243 -17.75 -39.52 6.70
CA VAL A 243 -17.37 -40.77 7.38
C VAL A 243 -18.02 -40.87 8.77
N ARG A 244 -18.10 -39.77 9.51
CA ARG A 244 -18.69 -39.72 10.85
C ARG A 244 -20.21 -39.92 10.81
N GLU A 245 -20.91 -39.34 9.84
CA GLU A 245 -22.36 -39.51 9.68
C GLU A 245 -22.74 -40.92 9.19
N LEU A 246 -21.83 -41.57 8.45
CA LEU A 246 -21.97 -42.97 8.02
C LEU A 246 -21.72 -43.98 9.16
N ARG A 247 -21.05 -43.58 10.24
CA ARG A 247 -20.84 -44.40 11.45
C ARG A 247 -22.03 -44.23 12.43
N PRO A 248 -22.45 -45.29 13.16
CA PRO A 248 -23.55 -45.17 14.12
C PRO A 248 -23.15 -44.21 15.26
N GLY A 249 -23.80 -43.04 15.35
CA GLY A 249 -23.54 -42.01 16.38
C GLY A 249 -23.45 -40.53 15.90
N GLY A 250 -23.92 -40.19 14.69
CA GLY A 250 -23.80 -38.86 14.07
C GLY A 250 -24.26 -37.66 14.93
N ALA A 251 -23.53 -36.54 14.83
CA ALA A 251 -23.54 -35.40 15.75
C ALA A 251 -24.82 -34.54 15.71
N LEU A 252 -25.63 -34.62 14.64
CA LEU A 252 -26.85 -33.81 14.53
C LEU A 252 -28.01 -34.24 15.45
N ARG A 253 -27.82 -35.28 16.25
CA ARG A 253 -28.80 -35.68 17.27
C ARG A 253 -28.62 -34.93 18.61
N GLY A 254 -27.44 -34.34 18.85
CA GLY A 254 -27.16 -33.61 20.10
C GLY A 254 -27.82 -32.22 20.16
N SER A 255 -27.92 -31.52 19.02
CA SER A 255 -28.48 -30.17 18.97
C SER A 255 -30.01 -30.12 18.78
N ALA A 256 -30.66 -31.26 18.55
CA ALA A 256 -32.13 -31.35 18.41
C ALA A 256 -32.84 -31.86 19.69
N GLY A 257 -32.07 -32.14 20.76
CA GLY A 257 -32.55 -32.84 21.95
C GLY A 257 -32.58 -31.99 23.22
N HIS A 258 -33.14 -30.78 23.17
CA HIS A 258 -33.65 -30.06 24.35
C HIS A 258 -35.01 -29.41 24.02
N ALA A 259 -35.89 -30.15 23.35
CA ALA A 259 -37.31 -29.82 23.29
C ALA A 259 -38.04 -30.69 24.31
N SER A 260 -38.35 -30.12 25.48
CA SER A 260 -39.30 -30.70 26.43
C SER A 260 -40.61 -31.05 25.70
N PRO A 261 -41.21 -32.22 25.96
CA PRO A 261 -42.47 -32.59 25.33
C PRO A 261 -43.59 -31.74 25.94
N GLY A 262 -44.10 -30.75 25.19
CA GLY A 262 -45.36 -30.07 25.55
C GLY A 262 -45.46 -28.54 25.44
N GLY A 263 -44.53 -27.82 24.78
CA GLY A 263 -44.67 -26.37 24.55
C GLY A 263 -45.11 -26.03 23.11
N PRO A 264 -45.93 -24.98 22.87
CA PRO A 264 -46.36 -24.62 21.52
C PRO A 264 -45.14 -24.22 20.67
N ALA A 265 -45.13 -24.65 19.41
CA ALA A 265 -44.03 -24.44 18.48
C ALA A 265 -43.71 -22.94 18.33
N ARG A 266 -42.58 -22.50 18.89
CA ARG A 266 -42.07 -21.14 18.64
C ARG A 266 -41.73 -21.03 17.16
N ARG A 267 -42.52 -20.22 16.44
CA ARG A 267 -42.24 -19.81 15.06
C ARG A 267 -40.83 -19.20 15.03
N ARG A 268 -39.96 -19.72 14.16
CA ARG A 268 -38.63 -19.13 13.95
C ARG A 268 -38.83 -17.74 13.33
N LYS A 269 -38.49 -16.71 14.11
CA LYS A 269 -38.47 -15.32 13.66
C LYS A 269 -37.44 -15.15 12.55
N THR A 270 -37.78 -14.35 11.55
CA THR A 270 -36.87 -14.00 10.45
C THR A 270 -35.89 -12.93 10.91
N VAL A 271 -34.74 -12.84 10.24
CA VAL A 271 -33.66 -11.88 10.59
C VAL A 271 -34.16 -10.43 10.60
N ALA A 272 -35.10 -10.09 9.71
CA ALA A 272 -35.76 -8.78 9.70
C ALA A 272 -36.58 -8.48 10.96
N GLU A 273 -37.16 -9.50 11.58
CA GLU A 273 -38.00 -9.37 12.78
C GLU A 273 -37.15 -9.21 14.05
N MET A 274 -35.93 -9.76 14.05
CA MET A 274 -34.96 -9.58 15.15
C MET A 274 -34.33 -8.18 15.14
N LEU A 275 -34.08 -7.62 13.95
CA LEU A 275 -33.53 -6.27 13.81
C LEU A 275 -34.55 -5.19 14.20
N ALA A 276 -35.84 -5.42 13.92
CA ALA A 276 -36.91 -4.48 14.29
C ALA A 276 -37.18 -4.42 15.81
N GLU A 277 -36.92 -5.49 16.55
CA GLU A 277 -37.05 -5.50 18.02
C GLU A 277 -35.88 -4.79 18.71
N ASP A 278 -34.68 -4.82 18.12
CA ASP A 278 -33.50 -4.09 18.62
C ASP A 278 -33.67 -2.57 18.44
N GLU A 279 -34.19 -2.13 17.28
CA GLU A 279 -34.48 -0.70 17.02
C GLU A 279 -35.63 -0.15 17.89
N ALA A 280 -36.56 -1.00 18.33
CA ALA A 280 -37.64 -0.60 19.24
C ALA A 280 -37.20 -0.52 20.72
N GLY A 281 -36.03 -1.08 21.07
CA GLY A 281 -35.50 -1.12 22.43
C GLY A 281 -34.77 0.15 22.88
N ASP A 282 -34.23 0.93 21.94
CA ASP A 282 -33.41 2.12 22.23
C ASP A 282 -34.21 3.44 22.35
N GLY A 283 -35.54 3.39 22.34
CA GLY A 283 -36.41 4.57 22.25
C GLY A 283 -37.21 4.98 23.49
N ALA A 284 -36.99 4.39 24.68
CA ALA A 284 -37.81 4.68 25.86
C ALA A 284 -36.99 5.04 27.10
N GLY A 285 -36.73 6.34 27.28
CA GLY A 285 -36.13 6.87 28.50
C GLY A 285 -36.02 8.40 28.51
N ASP A 286 -37.12 9.13 28.29
CA ASP A 286 -37.19 10.55 28.65
C ASP A 286 -38.48 10.84 29.43
N GLY A 287 -38.34 11.52 30.57
CA GLY A 287 -39.43 11.95 31.43
C GLY A 287 -38.95 12.92 32.51
N PRO A 288 -39.69 14.02 32.82
CA PRO A 288 -39.08 15.30 33.21
C PRO A 288 -39.27 15.75 34.68
N ILE A 289 -38.27 16.50 35.18
CA ILE A 289 -38.23 17.67 36.11
C ILE A 289 -39.21 17.78 37.31
N GLY A 290 -38.66 18.00 38.53
CA GLY A 290 -39.24 18.92 39.53
C GLY A 290 -39.00 18.62 41.04
N ASP A 291 -38.18 19.46 41.72
CA ASP A 291 -37.96 19.57 43.18
C ASP A 291 -39.20 20.06 43.98
N PRO A 292 -39.31 19.86 45.33
CA PRO A 292 -38.82 20.87 46.31
C PRO A 292 -38.35 20.40 47.72
N ILE A 293 -37.35 21.11 48.25
CA ILE A 293 -37.17 21.68 49.63
C ILE A 293 -37.03 20.76 50.87
N GLY A 294 -35.91 20.96 51.62
CA GLY A 294 -35.88 20.91 53.09
C GLY A 294 -34.65 20.30 53.80
N ASP A 295 -33.64 21.13 54.08
CA ASP A 295 -32.52 20.93 55.06
C ASP A 295 -33.07 20.71 56.52
N PRO A 296 -32.34 20.20 57.56
CA PRO A 296 -30.89 20.30 57.77
C PRO A 296 -30.14 19.16 58.48
N GLY A 297 -28.80 19.18 58.36
CA GLY A 297 -27.93 18.79 59.48
C GLY A 297 -26.60 18.11 59.15
N GLY A 298 -25.50 18.90 59.23
CA GLY A 298 -24.25 18.44 59.84
C GLY A 298 -23.07 18.15 58.90
N ASP A 299 -22.27 19.18 58.62
CA ASP A 299 -20.81 19.09 58.41
C ASP A 299 -20.13 19.00 59.80
N PRO A 300 -18.95 18.37 59.98
CA PRO A 300 -17.68 18.88 59.46
C PRO A 300 -16.72 17.80 58.94
N GLY A 301 -16.11 17.99 57.76
CA GLY A 301 -15.15 16.98 57.30
C GLY A 301 -14.19 17.25 56.15
N ALA A 302 -13.89 18.51 55.83
CA ALA A 302 -12.65 18.97 55.16
C ALA A 302 -12.09 18.17 53.95
N THR A 303 -12.32 18.69 52.74
CA THR A 303 -11.31 18.68 51.68
C THR A 303 -10.27 19.76 51.99
N PRO A 304 -9.00 19.59 51.60
CA PRO A 304 -8.50 20.55 50.60
C PRO A 304 -7.62 19.92 49.52
N GLU A 305 -7.84 20.40 48.30
CA GLU A 305 -6.89 20.43 47.19
C GLU A 305 -5.79 21.49 47.49
N PRO A 306 -4.85 21.75 46.57
CA PRO A 306 -3.44 21.40 46.61
C PRO A 306 -2.54 22.52 47.19
N ALA A 307 -1.26 22.20 47.48
CA ALA A 307 -0.27 23.21 47.84
C ALA A 307 1.11 22.93 47.20
N ASP A 308 1.42 23.74 46.18
CA ASP A 308 2.73 24.39 46.03
C ASP A 308 2.80 25.53 47.07
N PRO A 309 3.90 25.67 47.83
CA PRO A 309 4.53 26.99 47.81
C PRO A 309 6.06 26.99 48.02
N SER A 310 6.70 27.71 47.11
CA SER A 310 7.50 28.92 47.37
C SER A 310 8.99 28.81 47.79
N GLN A 311 9.80 29.42 46.92
CA GLN A 311 10.67 30.59 47.15
C GLN A 311 11.54 30.70 48.42
N GLY A 312 12.82 31.00 48.14
CA GLY A 312 13.78 31.69 49.00
C GLY A 312 15.19 31.28 48.54
N ARG A 313 16.11 32.15 48.10
CA ARG A 313 16.45 33.46 48.66
C ARG A 313 17.46 34.14 47.72
N ALA A 314 17.19 35.39 47.37
CA ALA A 314 18.19 36.30 46.81
C ALA A 314 19.15 36.75 47.91
N MET A 315 20.45 36.86 47.60
CA MET A 315 21.36 37.68 48.39
C MET A 315 22.34 38.43 47.48
N ARG A 316 22.23 39.75 47.60
CA ARG A 316 22.99 40.84 47.00
C ARG A 316 24.27 41.07 47.80
N SER A 317 25.37 41.42 47.11
CA SER A 317 26.49 42.30 47.53
C SER A 317 27.73 41.92 46.73
N GLN A 318 28.66 42.76 46.27
CA GLN A 318 28.84 44.19 45.99
C GLN A 318 30.17 44.24 45.18
N ASP A 319 30.40 45.34 44.48
CA ASP A 319 31.70 45.95 44.16
C ASP A 319 32.88 45.07 43.69
N THR A 320 33.42 45.38 42.50
CA THR A 320 34.61 46.24 42.44
C THR A 320 34.77 46.81 41.02
N ARG A 321 35.01 48.12 40.99
CA ARG A 321 35.30 48.97 39.85
C ARG A 321 36.83 49.03 39.64
N THR A 322 37.25 49.00 38.38
CA THR A 322 38.33 49.82 37.78
C THR A 322 39.84 49.43 37.89
N ILE A 323 40.49 49.56 36.72
CA ILE A 323 41.81 50.16 36.36
C ILE A 323 42.88 49.20 35.79
N ARG A 324 43.30 49.60 34.58
CA ARG A 324 44.50 49.32 33.76
C ARG A 324 44.57 48.04 32.94
#